data_AF-A0A9Q0VIC9-F1
#
_entry.id   AF-A0A9Q0VIC9-F1
#
_cell.length_a   1.000
_cell.length_b   1.000
_cell.length_c   1.000
_cell.angle_alpha   90.00
_cell.angle_beta   90.00
_cell.angle_gamma   90.00
#
_symmetry.space_group_name_H-M   'P 1'
#
loop_
_entity.id
_entity.type
_entity.pdbx_description
1 polymer ?
#
loop_
_entity_poly.entity_id
_entity_poly.type
_entity_poly.pdbx_seq_one_letter_code
_entity_poly.pdbx_strand_id
1 'polypeptide(L)'
;MAAKIVSSLSSFNGVAFLLALLLCISTNVQISMADSTSKTYKNYLQKACNSTTYPQLCFNSLSSYTSTIKTNDLKLCKTALTVTLKAASNTSSLVKASSKQKGLSKSEAGAIKDCFDEMGDSIDELKQSFEGFRQPKRF
;
A
#
# COMPACT_ATOMS: atom_id res chain seq x y z
N MET A 1 -18.87 23.20 -40.05
CA MET A 1 -17.90 22.53 -40.93
C MET A 1 -18.02 21.00 -40.92
N ALA A 2 -18.63 20.37 -39.92
CA ALA A 2 -18.88 18.92 -39.90
C ALA A 2 -19.97 18.43 -40.89
N ALA A 3 -20.99 19.26 -41.18
CA ALA A 3 -22.14 18.85 -42.00
C ALA A 3 -21.86 18.69 -43.50
N LYS A 4 -20.77 19.26 -44.03
CA LYS A 4 -20.37 19.11 -45.46
C LYS A 4 -19.54 17.85 -45.74
N ILE A 5 -19.06 17.17 -44.70
CA ILE A 5 -18.23 15.96 -44.83
C ILE A 5 -19.13 14.73 -45.07
N VAL A 6 -20.35 14.71 -44.52
CA VAL A 6 -21.31 13.59 -44.65
C VAL A 6 -21.92 13.50 -46.05
N SER A 7 -22.13 14.63 -46.74
CA SER A 7 -22.84 14.65 -48.03
C SER A 7 -22.03 14.12 -49.21
N SER A 8 -20.71 13.90 -49.06
CA SER A 8 -19.84 13.43 -50.15
C SER A 8 -19.57 11.91 -50.12
N LEU A 9 -20.14 11.18 -49.16
CA LEU A 9 -19.91 9.73 -49.01
C LEU A 9 -21.08 8.88 -49.53
N SER A 10 -21.95 9.43 -50.37
CA SER A 10 -23.10 8.73 -50.95
C SER A 10 -22.75 7.77 -52.11
N SER A 11 -21.46 7.53 -52.40
CA SER A 11 -21.03 6.71 -53.53
C SER A 11 -19.88 5.75 -53.22
N PHE A 12 -19.76 5.26 -51.98
CA PHE A 12 -18.80 4.20 -51.64
C PHE A 12 -19.48 3.00 -51.00
N ASN A 13 -19.29 1.85 -51.66
CA ASN A 13 -19.71 0.49 -51.32
C ASN A 13 -19.93 0.27 -49.81
N GLY A 14 -21.10 -0.27 -49.44
CA GLY A 14 -21.44 -0.62 -48.06
C GLY A 14 -20.42 -1.52 -47.34
N VAL A 15 -19.58 -2.25 -48.11
CA VAL A 15 -18.44 -3.02 -47.62
C VAL A 15 -17.36 -2.13 -46.99
N ALA A 16 -17.07 -0.95 -47.57
CA ALA A 16 -16.10 0.00 -47.04
C ALA A 16 -16.59 0.65 -45.74
N PHE A 17 -17.90 0.91 -45.64
CA PHE A 17 -18.52 1.41 -44.41
C PHE A 17 -18.51 0.37 -43.29
N LEU A 18 -18.82 -0.90 -43.62
CA LEU A 18 -18.72 -2.03 -42.69
C LEU A 18 -17.28 -2.27 -42.22
N LEU A 19 -16.29 -2.20 -43.11
CA LEU A 19 -14.87 -2.33 -42.78
C LEU A 19 -14.39 -1.18 -41.87
N ALA A 20 -14.81 0.05 -42.13
CA ALA A 20 -14.50 1.19 -41.27
C ALA A 20 -15.14 1.03 -39.87
N LEU A 21 -16.37 0.52 -39.79
CA LEU A 21 -17.04 0.24 -38.52
C LEU A 21 -16.33 -0.87 -37.73
N LEU A 22 -15.91 -1.95 -38.39
CA LEU A 22 -15.13 -3.06 -37.79
C LEU A 22 -13.75 -2.60 -37.30
N LEU A 23 -13.05 -1.74 -38.05
CA LEU A 23 -11.78 -1.13 -37.64
C LEU A 23 -11.95 -0.22 -36.41
N CYS A 24 -13.05 0.54 -36.32
CA CYS A 24 -13.36 1.37 -35.15
C CYS A 24 -13.71 0.55 -33.89
N ILE A 25 -14.27 -0.66 -34.04
CA ILE A 25 -14.55 -1.56 -32.91
C ILE A 25 -13.24 -2.23 -32.42
N SER A 26 -12.31 -2.50 -33.34
CA SER A 26 -11.01 -3.13 -33.05
C SER A 26 -10.07 -2.22 -32.25
N THR A 27 -10.18 -0.90 -32.38
CA THR A 27 -9.30 0.07 -31.71
C THR A 27 -9.76 0.48 -30.30
N ASN A 28 -10.94 0.04 -29.85
CA ASN A 28 -11.54 0.50 -28.58
C ASN A 28 -11.54 -0.54 -27.44
N VAL A 29 -10.78 -1.64 -27.56
CA VAL A 29 -10.63 -2.62 -26.46
C VAL A 29 -9.22 -2.58 -25.88
N GLN A 30 -8.80 -1.40 -25.39
CA GLN A 30 -7.73 -1.32 -24.39
C GLN A 30 -8.40 -1.46 -23.01
N ILE A 31 -8.78 -2.67 -22.63
CA ILE A 31 -9.16 -2.97 -21.24
C ILE A 31 -7.88 -2.83 -20.42
N SER A 32 -7.74 -1.70 -19.73
CA SER A 32 -6.56 -1.39 -18.92
C SER A 32 -6.51 -2.34 -17.71
N MET A 33 -5.90 -3.52 -17.89
CA MET A 33 -5.74 -4.53 -16.82
C MET A 33 -4.98 -4.00 -15.60
N ALA A 34 -4.22 -2.92 -15.77
CA ALA A 34 -3.53 -2.25 -14.68
C ALA A 34 -4.50 -1.62 -13.66
N ASP A 35 -5.61 -1.05 -14.11
CA ASP A 35 -6.60 -0.38 -13.25
C ASP A 35 -7.39 -1.38 -12.40
N SER A 36 -7.81 -2.50 -13.01
CA SER A 36 -8.52 -3.58 -12.31
C SER A 36 -7.63 -4.29 -11.27
N THR A 37 -6.33 -4.44 -11.57
CA THR A 37 -5.35 -5.04 -10.65
C THR A 37 -5.09 -4.14 -9.45
N SER A 38 -4.90 -2.83 -9.68
CA SER A 38 -4.72 -1.84 -8.62
C SER A 38 -5.92 -1.81 -7.66
N LYS A 39 -7.14 -1.81 -8.20
CA LYS A 39 -8.39 -1.87 -7.42
C LYS A 39 -8.47 -3.14 -6.57
N THR A 40 -8.08 -4.30 -7.13
CA THR A 40 -8.06 -5.58 -6.42
C THR A 40 -7.14 -5.52 -5.19
N TYR A 41 -5.91 -5.03 -5.34
CA TYR A 41 -4.95 -4.94 -4.23
C TYR A 41 -5.41 -3.95 -3.14
N LYS A 42 -6.00 -2.82 -3.55
CA LYS A 42 -6.55 -1.84 -2.61
C LYS A 42 -7.71 -2.42 -1.80
N ASN A 43 -8.62 -3.14 -2.45
CA ASN A 43 -9.76 -3.80 -1.78
C ASN A 43 -9.31 -4.89 -0.81
N TYR A 44 -8.31 -5.69 -1.21
CA TYR A 44 -7.71 -6.70 -0.34
C TYR A 44 -7.12 -6.05 0.92
N LEU A 45 -6.32 -4.98 0.77
CA LEU A 45 -5.76 -4.26 1.91
C LEU A 45 -6.85 -3.67 2.81
N GLN A 46 -7.89 -3.08 2.21
CA GLN A 46 -9.01 -2.52 2.97
C GLN A 46 -9.73 -3.59 3.80
N LYS A 47 -9.98 -4.77 3.22
CA LYS A 47 -10.58 -5.89 3.94
C LYS A 47 -9.72 -6.35 5.12
N ALA A 48 -8.40 -6.46 4.91
CA ALA A 48 -7.48 -6.85 5.98
C ALA A 48 -7.40 -5.79 7.10
N CYS A 49 -7.37 -4.50 6.75
CA CYS A 49 -7.30 -3.43 7.76
C CYS A 49 -8.59 -3.28 8.58
N ASN A 50 -9.75 -3.66 8.03
CA ASN A 50 -11.03 -3.61 8.76
C ASN A 50 -11.09 -4.54 9.97
N SER A 51 -10.23 -5.57 10.05
CA SER A 51 -10.15 -6.44 11.23
C SER A 51 -9.20 -5.92 12.32
N THR A 52 -8.56 -4.76 12.10
CA THR A 52 -7.65 -4.16 13.07
C THR A 52 -8.37 -3.15 13.96
N THR A 53 -7.83 -2.87 15.15
CA THR A 53 -8.37 -1.86 16.08
C THR A 53 -8.35 -0.45 15.50
N TYR A 54 -7.42 -0.15 14.58
CA TYR A 54 -7.27 1.15 13.94
C TYR A 54 -7.29 1.02 12.40
N PRO A 55 -8.46 0.75 11.78
CA PRO A 55 -8.53 0.45 10.34
C PRO A 55 -7.98 1.56 9.44
N GLN A 56 -8.28 2.81 9.76
CA GLN A 56 -7.83 3.95 8.96
C GLN A 56 -6.31 4.13 9.04
N LEU A 57 -5.72 3.97 10.24
CA LEU A 57 -4.26 4.03 10.41
C LEU A 57 -3.59 2.88 9.64
N CYS A 58 -4.10 1.64 9.79
CA CYS A 58 -3.60 0.48 9.03
C CYS A 58 -3.58 0.75 7.53
N PHE A 59 -4.70 1.23 6.97
CA PHE A 59 -4.80 1.48 5.54
C PHE A 59 -3.83 2.57 5.09
N ASN A 60 -3.79 3.70 5.80
CA ASN A 60 -2.90 4.81 5.46
C ASN A 60 -1.42 4.40 5.51
N SER A 61 -1.02 3.66 6.54
CA SER A 61 0.35 3.17 6.72
C SER A 61 0.80 2.19 5.63
N LEU A 62 -0.14 1.46 5.00
CA LEU A 62 0.16 0.38 4.06
C LEU A 62 -0.23 0.67 2.59
N SER A 63 -1.02 1.72 2.34
CA SER A 63 -1.60 2.01 1.02
C SER A 63 -0.57 2.14 -0.10
N SER A 64 0.60 2.74 0.18
CA SER A 64 1.71 2.88 -0.76
C SER A 64 2.42 1.57 -1.09
N TYR A 65 2.16 0.50 -0.33
CA TYR A 65 2.78 -0.82 -0.50
C TYR A 65 1.86 -1.85 -1.15
N THR A 66 0.68 -1.45 -1.62
CA THR A 66 -0.32 -2.36 -2.23
C THR A 66 0.24 -3.19 -3.39
N SER A 67 1.16 -2.64 -4.20
CA SER A 67 1.83 -3.37 -5.29
C SER A 67 2.83 -4.44 -4.79
N THR A 68 3.44 -4.21 -3.63
CA THR A 68 4.32 -5.18 -2.93
C THR A 68 3.49 -6.28 -2.28
N ILE A 69 2.43 -5.88 -1.56
CA ILE A 69 1.54 -6.77 -0.80
C ILE A 69 0.72 -7.66 -1.75
N LYS A 70 0.16 -7.08 -2.82
CA LYS A 70 -0.81 -7.71 -3.72
C LYS A 70 -1.99 -8.29 -2.92
N THR A 71 -2.32 -9.56 -3.13
CA THR A 71 -3.32 -10.32 -2.35
C THR A 71 -2.65 -11.45 -1.57
N ASN A 72 -1.49 -11.19 -0.95
CA ASN A 72 -0.68 -12.21 -0.28
C ASN A 72 -0.50 -11.88 1.20
N ASP A 73 -1.04 -12.73 2.07
CA ASP A 73 -1.05 -12.52 3.53
C ASP A 73 0.36 -12.46 4.11
N LEU A 74 1.28 -13.31 3.64
CA LEU A 74 2.66 -13.31 4.12
C LEU A 74 3.38 -11.99 3.76
N LYS A 75 3.15 -11.47 2.55
CA LYS A 75 3.68 -10.16 2.15
C LYS A 75 3.03 -9.02 2.91
N LEU A 76 1.73 -9.10 3.21
CA LEU A 76 1.03 -8.16 4.07
C LEU A 76 1.69 -8.10 5.46
N CYS A 77 1.83 -9.24 6.12
CA CYS A 77 2.45 -9.33 7.46
C CYS A 77 3.88 -8.81 7.47
N LYS A 78 4.72 -9.22 6.51
CA LYS A 78 6.12 -8.75 6.41
C LYS A 78 6.20 -7.25 6.18
N THR A 79 5.34 -6.71 5.32
CA THR A 79 5.29 -5.27 5.03
C THR A 79 4.87 -4.50 6.27
N ALA A 80 3.81 -4.95 6.96
CA ALA A 80 3.35 -4.35 8.20
C ALA A 80 4.44 -4.36 9.28
N LEU A 81 5.12 -5.49 9.49
CA LEU A 81 6.23 -5.57 10.44
C LEU A 81 7.38 -4.62 10.08
N THR A 82 7.72 -4.51 8.80
CA THR A 82 8.76 -3.57 8.34
C THR A 82 8.38 -2.12 8.64
N VAL A 83 7.13 -1.74 8.35
CA VAL A 83 6.61 -0.39 8.62
C VAL A 83 6.61 -0.11 10.14
N THR A 84 6.17 -1.07 10.94
CA THR A 84 6.14 -0.96 12.41
C THR A 84 7.55 -0.87 12.98
N LEU A 85 8.50 -1.69 12.53
CA LEU A 85 9.91 -1.62 12.95
C LEU A 85 10.52 -0.24 12.70
N LYS A 86 10.27 0.32 11.52
CA LYS A 86 10.72 1.67 11.17
C LYS A 86 10.10 2.72 12.09
N ALA A 87 8.78 2.64 12.32
CA ALA A 87 8.08 3.56 13.21
C ALA A 87 8.60 3.46 14.66
N ALA A 88 8.73 2.25 15.20
CA ALA A 88 9.23 2.00 16.55
C ALA A 88 10.67 2.51 16.73
N SER A 89 11.56 2.25 15.76
CA SER A 89 12.95 2.71 15.80
C SER A 89 13.06 4.24 15.79
N ASN A 90 12.25 4.90 14.95
CA ASN A 90 12.18 6.35 14.90
C ASN A 90 11.65 6.93 16.22
N THR A 91 10.56 6.38 16.75
CA THR A 91 9.98 6.83 18.01
C THR A 91 10.95 6.60 19.18
N SER A 92 11.63 5.46 19.25
CA SER A 92 12.65 5.19 20.28
C SER A 92 13.78 6.22 20.24
N SER A 93 14.22 6.62 19.04
CA SER A 93 15.22 7.68 18.88
C SER A 93 14.72 9.04 19.37
N LEU A 94 13.45 9.37 19.13
CA LEU A 94 12.82 10.59 19.63
C LEU A 94 12.71 10.58 21.16
N VAL A 95 12.24 9.48 21.75
CA VAL A 95 12.15 9.30 23.21
C VAL A 95 13.53 9.43 23.86
N LYS A 96 14.55 8.80 23.27
CA LYS A 96 15.94 8.95 23.73
C LYS A 96 16.40 10.41 23.68
N ALA A 97 16.06 11.16 22.63
CA ALA A 97 16.40 12.57 22.52
C ALA A 97 15.69 13.42 23.59
N SER A 98 14.44 13.09 23.92
CA SER A 98 13.67 13.76 24.97
C SER A 98 14.33 13.66 26.34
N SER A 99 15.01 12.55 26.66
CA SER A 99 15.73 12.38 27.93
C SER A 99 16.83 13.43 28.18
N LYS A 100 17.27 14.12 27.12
CA LYS A 100 18.33 15.13 27.16
C LYS A 100 17.79 16.56 27.19
N GLN A 101 16.48 16.74 27.21
CA GLN A 101 15.89 18.08 27.27
C GLN A 101 16.21 18.76 28.60
N LYS A 102 16.49 20.06 28.53
CA LYS A 102 16.70 20.88 29.73
C LYS A 102 15.37 21.05 30.47
N GLY A 103 15.43 21.08 31.80
CA GLY A 103 14.26 21.32 32.65
C GLY A 103 13.55 20.06 33.15
N LEU A 104 14.03 18.87 32.80
CA LEU A 104 13.52 17.61 33.36
C LEU A 104 13.95 17.43 34.82
N SER A 105 13.02 17.06 35.67
CA SER A 105 13.31 16.50 36.99
C SER A 105 13.98 15.12 36.86
N LYS A 106 14.60 14.65 37.94
CA LYS A 106 15.21 13.31 37.98
C LYS A 106 14.19 12.20 37.71
N SER A 107 12.95 12.36 38.20
CA SER A 107 11.89 11.38 38.00
C SER A 107 11.44 11.30 36.55
N GLU A 108 11.30 12.44 35.87
CA GLU A 108 10.91 12.49 34.46
C GLU A 108 12.00 11.91 33.56
N ALA A 109 13.27 12.24 33.83
CA ALA A 109 14.39 11.66 33.11
C ALA A 109 14.47 10.13 33.30
N GLY A 110 14.17 9.64 34.52
CA GLY A 110 14.04 8.21 34.81
C GLY A 110 12.94 7.55 34.00
N ALA A 111 11.72 8.10 34.02
CA ALA A 111 10.58 7.54 33.27
C ALA A 111 10.83 7.50 31.75
N ILE A 112 11.49 8.52 31.20
CA ILE A 112 11.86 8.53 29.76
C ILE A 112 12.88 7.43 29.47
N LYS A 113 13.83 7.20 30.39
CA LYS A 113 14.81 6.12 30.23
C LYS A 113 14.14 4.75 30.26
N ASP A 114 13.23 4.51 31.21
CA ASP A 114 12.48 3.25 31.29
C ASP A 114 11.67 3.02 30.01
N CYS A 115 11.02 4.07 29.49
CA CYS A 115 10.32 4.02 28.20
C CYS A 115 11.27 3.69 27.03
N PHE A 116 12.46 4.29 26.99
CA PHE A 116 13.44 4.00 25.95
C PHE A 116 13.89 2.53 25.98
N ASP A 117 14.13 1.99 27.18
CA ASP A 117 14.57 0.61 27.37
C ASP A 117 13.45 -0.37 26.95
N GLU A 118 12.20 -0.15 27.38
CA GLU A 118 11.02 -0.95 26.99
C GLU A 118 10.77 -0.93 25.47
N MET A 119 10.98 0.22 24.84
CA MET A 119 10.90 0.34 23.38
C MET A 119 12.02 -0.43 22.67
N GLY A 120 13.20 -0.54 23.29
CA GLY A 120 14.30 -1.37 22.81
C GLY A 120 13.90 -2.84 22.75
N ASP A 121 13.33 -3.35 23.84
CA ASP A 121 12.85 -4.73 23.94
C ASP A 121 11.73 -5.00 22.91
N SER A 122 10.76 -4.09 22.81
CA SER A 122 9.70 -4.17 21.79
C SER A 122 10.24 -4.23 20.35
N ILE A 123 11.31 -3.47 20.04
CA ILE A 123 11.95 -3.51 18.72
C ILE A 123 12.58 -4.87 18.45
N ASP A 124 13.21 -5.48 19.46
CA ASP A 124 13.84 -6.79 19.30
C ASP A 124 12.81 -7.91 19.15
N GLU A 125 11.67 -7.84 19.86
CA GLU A 125 10.53 -8.75 19.65
C GLU A 125 9.92 -8.61 18.25
N LEU A 126 9.82 -7.39 17.72
CA LEU A 126 9.38 -7.15 16.35
C LEU A 126 10.33 -7.76 15.32
N LYS A 127 11.66 -7.70 15.53
CA LYS A 127 12.65 -8.36 14.66
C LYS A 127 12.50 -9.87 14.71
N GLN A 128 12.34 -10.44 15.91
CA GLN A 128 12.11 -11.88 16.07
C GLN A 128 10.83 -12.32 15.35
N SER A 129 9.75 -11.54 15.46
CA SER A 129 8.51 -11.77 14.74
C SER A 129 8.73 -11.77 13.22
N PHE A 130 9.50 -10.82 12.70
CA PHE A 130 9.83 -10.75 11.27
C PHE A 130 10.60 -11.99 10.78
N GLU A 131 11.60 -12.43 11.54
CA GLU A 131 12.38 -13.64 11.22
C GLU A 131 11.52 -14.90 11.29
N GLY A 132 10.54 -14.95 12.19
CA GLY A 132 9.54 -16.04 12.25
C GLY A 132 8.74 -16.20 10.95
N PHE A 133 8.48 -15.10 10.23
CA PHE A 133 7.85 -15.14 8.90
C PHE A 133 8.84 -15.43 7.76
N ARG A 134 10.16 -15.40 8.01
CA ARG A 134 11.20 -15.72 7.02
C ARG A 134 11.39 -17.22 6.85
N GLN A 135 11.14 -18.00 7.91
CA GLN A 135 11.30 -19.46 7.85
C GLN A 135 10.11 -20.11 7.13
N PRO A 136 10.35 -20.96 6.11
CA PRO A 136 9.28 -21.82 5.59
C PRO A 136 8.87 -22.72 6.74
N LYS A 137 7.60 -22.64 7.17
CA LYS A 137 7.06 -23.57 8.16
C LYS A 137 7.16 -24.97 7.56
N ARG A 138 8.14 -25.75 8.03
CA ARG A 138 8.24 -27.18 7.80
C ARG A 138 7.22 -27.81 8.75
N PHE A 139 6.05 -28.09 8.22
CA PHE A 139 5.09 -29.00 8.84
C PHE A 139 5.32 -30.39 8.26
#